data_AF-A0A2G6T864-F1
#
_entry.id   AF-A0A2G6T864-F1
#
_cell.length_a   1.000
_cell.length_b   1.000
_cell.length_c   1.000
_cell.angle_alpha   90.00
_cell.angle_beta   90.00
_cell.angle_gamma   90.00
#
_symmetry.space_group_name_H-M   'P 1'
#
loop_
_entity.id
_entity.type
_entity.pdbx_description
1 polymer ?
#
loop_
_entity_poly.entity_id
_entity_poly.type
_entity_poly.pdbx_seq_one_letter_code
_entity_poly.pdbx_strand_id
1 'polypeptide(L)'
;MKKNENIIQPIPDEDNLYYYKMTLKIGNWRKHFDLNYVNTIIAMALHFFTKKDQILFNGFLITSQNVYLMIQTKEETIESVVSKIELRIIYLLKNNPKKLKVNRNEISFIADDESFFYETQKPLFKIHPLRNKHLEKLITGEKVELPYFDRTLQNLKATIHNHPYCSAISYLGGISTVKVTEFQKADKDKPDRDR
;
A
#
# COMPACT_ATOMS: atom_id res chain seq x y z
N MET A 1 40.39 -39.49 -20.38
CA MET A 1 39.25 -39.54 -19.42
C MET A 1 39.46 -38.38 -18.44
N LYS A 2 38.87 -37.20 -18.71
CA LYS A 2 37.66 -36.64 -18.09
C LYS A 2 37.68 -36.63 -16.55
N LYS A 3 37.79 -35.45 -15.97
CA LYS A 3 36.66 -34.76 -15.32
C LYS A 3 37.03 -33.29 -15.11
N ASN A 4 36.42 -32.42 -15.93
CA ASN A 4 36.37 -30.99 -15.67
C ASN A 4 35.27 -30.77 -14.63
N GLU A 5 35.65 -30.28 -13.46
CA GLU A 5 34.70 -29.80 -12.47
C GLU A 5 34.22 -28.41 -12.92
N ASN A 6 33.10 -28.40 -13.63
CA ASN A 6 32.32 -27.18 -13.82
C ASN A 6 31.76 -26.77 -12.46
N ILE A 7 32.49 -25.90 -11.76
CA ILE A 7 31.93 -25.10 -10.68
C ILE A 7 30.95 -24.13 -11.35
N ILE A 8 29.68 -24.55 -11.41
CA ILE A 8 28.58 -23.64 -11.72
C ILE A 8 28.49 -22.71 -10.52
N GLN A 9 29.10 -21.53 -10.63
CA GLN A 9 28.80 -20.45 -9.70
C GLN A 9 27.30 -20.15 -9.83
N PRO A 10 26.54 -20.09 -8.73
CA PRO A 10 25.16 -19.64 -8.80
C PRO A 10 25.17 -18.22 -9.37
N ILE A 11 24.50 -18.07 -10.51
CA ILE A 11 24.17 -16.77 -11.07
C ILE A 11 23.44 -16.01 -9.96
N PRO A 12 23.87 -14.78 -9.59
CA PRO A 12 23.19 -14.02 -8.56
C PRO A 12 21.73 -13.83 -8.97
N ASP A 13 20.81 -14.31 -8.11
CA ASP A 13 19.36 -14.28 -8.29
C ASP A 13 18.89 -12.91 -8.80
N GLU A 14 18.03 -12.94 -9.82
CA GLU A 14 17.19 -11.80 -10.19
C GLU A 14 16.52 -11.23 -8.92
N ASP A 15 16.51 -9.90 -8.76
CA ASP A 15 15.95 -9.18 -7.62
C ASP A 15 14.68 -9.85 -7.03
N ASN A 16 14.84 -10.65 -5.97
CA ASN A 16 13.73 -11.35 -5.32
C ASN A 16 12.81 -10.32 -4.63
N LEU A 17 11.75 -9.91 -5.34
CA LEU A 17 10.73 -9.02 -4.82
C LEU A 17 9.67 -9.82 -4.08
N TYR A 18 9.45 -9.48 -2.81
CA TYR A 18 8.35 -9.99 -2.01
C TYR A 18 7.06 -9.25 -2.33
N TYR A 19 5.96 -10.00 -2.40
CA TYR A 19 4.64 -9.48 -2.68
C TYR A 19 3.73 -9.61 -1.46
N TYR A 20 3.11 -8.49 -1.05
CA TYR A 20 2.24 -8.46 0.12
C TYR A 20 0.86 -7.85 -0.18
N LYS A 21 -0.17 -8.46 0.42
CA LYS A 21 -1.55 -7.96 0.45
C LYS A 21 -1.96 -7.73 1.90
N MET A 22 -2.22 -6.48 2.27
CA MET A 22 -2.48 -6.13 3.67
C MET A 22 -3.57 -5.08 3.81
N THR A 23 -4.21 -5.12 4.97
CA THR A 23 -5.11 -4.09 5.50
C THR A 23 -4.46 -3.50 6.75
N LEU A 24 -4.15 -2.22 6.71
CA LEU A 24 -3.62 -1.48 7.84
C LEU A 24 -4.76 -0.71 8.50
N LYS A 25 -5.19 -1.15 9.68
CA LYS A 25 -6.20 -0.44 10.46
C LYS A 25 -5.55 0.75 11.15
N ILE A 26 -6.04 1.96 10.85
CA ILE A 26 -5.49 3.21 11.39
C ILE A 26 -5.79 3.29 12.89
N GLY A 27 -4.73 3.50 13.68
CA GLY A 27 -4.78 3.63 15.13
C GLY A 27 -5.50 4.90 15.61
N ASN A 28 -5.52 5.10 16.93
CA ASN A 28 -6.27 6.20 17.54
C ASN A 28 -5.66 7.59 17.26
N TRP A 29 -4.41 7.66 16.80
CA TRP A 29 -3.73 8.93 16.50
C TRP A 29 -4.49 9.82 15.52
N ARG A 30 -5.23 9.22 14.58
CA ARG A 30 -6.07 9.97 13.63
C ARG A 30 -7.12 10.85 14.30
N LYS A 31 -7.53 10.57 15.54
CA LYS A 31 -8.56 11.34 16.26
C LYS A 31 -8.10 12.77 16.60
N HIS A 32 -6.79 13.01 16.58
CA HIS A 32 -6.20 14.32 16.88
C HIS A 32 -6.07 15.21 15.64
N PHE A 33 -6.52 14.73 14.48
CA PHE A 33 -6.31 15.36 13.18
C PHE A 33 -7.59 15.33 12.34
N ASP A 34 -7.72 16.30 11.44
CA ASP A 34 -8.74 16.24 10.40
C ASP A 34 -8.55 15.00 9.50
N LEU A 35 -9.67 14.41 9.07
CA LEU A 35 -9.66 13.19 8.27
C LEU A 35 -8.93 13.36 6.93
N ASN A 36 -9.16 14.48 6.24
CA ASN A 36 -8.49 14.75 4.97
C ASN A 36 -7.00 14.96 5.19
N TYR A 37 -6.61 15.57 6.31
CA TYR A 37 -5.20 15.68 6.68
C TYR A 37 -4.55 14.31 6.91
N VAL A 38 -5.18 13.43 7.68
CA VAL A 38 -4.69 12.06 7.92
C VAL A 38 -4.48 11.33 6.60
N ASN A 39 -5.50 11.33 5.74
CA ASN A 39 -5.43 10.66 4.44
C ASN A 39 -4.34 11.26 3.54
N THR A 40 -4.18 12.59 3.56
CA THR A 40 -3.13 13.30 2.82
C THR A 40 -1.73 12.92 3.30
N ILE A 41 -1.50 12.88 4.62
CA ILE A 41 -0.21 12.51 5.20
C ILE A 41 0.14 11.06 4.84
N ILE A 42 -0.83 10.15 4.93
CA ILE A 42 -0.63 8.76 4.51
C ILE A 42 -0.27 8.71 3.02
N ALA A 43 -1.05 9.37 2.14
CA ALA A 43 -0.78 9.39 0.71
C ALA A 43 0.61 9.95 0.37
N MET A 44 1.02 11.05 1.02
CA MET A 44 2.36 11.62 0.88
C MET A 44 3.46 10.65 1.34
N ALA A 45 3.22 9.90 2.41
CA ALA A 45 4.16 8.88 2.89
C ALA A 45 4.32 7.74 1.89
N LEU A 46 3.21 7.22 1.34
CA LEU A 46 3.25 6.16 0.32
C LEU A 46 3.98 6.64 -0.94
N HIS A 47 3.64 7.84 -1.43
CA HIS A 47 4.26 8.42 -2.63
C HIS A 47 5.78 8.59 -2.52
N PHE A 48 6.29 8.87 -1.30
CA PHE A 48 7.73 8.99 -1.07
C PHE A 48 8.49 7.69 -1.39
N PHE A 49 7.91 6.53 -1.08
CA PHE A 49 8.54 5.24 -1.35
C PHE A 49 8.47 4.85 -2.83
N THR A 50 7.40 5.25 -3.53
CA THR A 50 7.27 5.08 -4.98
C THR A 50 8.36 5.85 -5.72
N LYS A 51 8.68 7.08 -5.29
CA LYS A 51 9.72 7.91 -5.94
C LYS A 51 11.15 7.35 -5.78
N LYS A 52 11.39 6.53 -4.76
CA LYS A 52 12.71 5.97 -4.45
C LYS A 52 12.90 4.53 -4.91
N ASP A 53 11.94 3.98 -5.66
CA ASP A 53 11.92 2.58 -6.12
C ASP A 53 12.11 1.56 -4.98
N GLN A 54 11.71 1.92 -3.75
CA GLN A 54 11.83 1.05 -2.58
C GLN A 54 10.61 0.13 -2.42
N ILE A 55 9.43 0.66 -2.76
CA ILE A 55 8.16 -0.06 -2.70
C ILE A 55 7.36 0.28 -3.94
N LEU A 56 7.02 -0.73 -4.72
CA LEU A 56 6.06 -0.62 -5.82
C LEU A 56 4.66 -0.87 -5.27
N PHE A 57 3.74 0.07 -5.51
CA PHE A 57 2.34 -0.04 -5.09
C PHE A 57 1.48 -0.45 -6.27
N ASN A 58 1.14 -1.73 -6.36
CA ASN A 58 0.25 -2.27 -7.39
C ASN A 58 -1.21 -1.87 -7.15
N GLY A 59 -1.59 -1.60 -5.90
CA GLY A 59 -2.92 -1.12 -5.57
C GLY A 59 -2.98 -0.55 -4.17
N PHE A 60 -3.70 0.55 -3.98
CA PHE A 60 -4.00 1.10 -2.67
C PHE A 60 -5.37 1.76 -2.61
N LEU A 61 -5.94 1.76 -1.41
CA LEU A 61 -7.11 2.54 -1.05
C LEU A 61 -6.95 3.03 0.39
N ILE A 62 -6.91 4.33 0.59
CA ILE A 62 -6.88 4.96 1.92
C ILE A 62 -8.31 5.35 2.26
N THR A 63 -8.90 4.74 3.29
CA THR A 63 -10.21 5.11 3.83
C THR A 63 -10.04 5.78 5.18
N SER A 64 -11.15 6.17 5.81
CA SER A 64 -11.08 6.79 7.12
C SER A 64 -10.53 5.88 8.22
N GLN A 65 -10.72 4.57 8.10
CA GLN A 65 -10.36 3.60 9.14
C GLN A 65 -9.23 2.66 8.73
N ASN A 66 -9.05 2.42 7.43
CA ASN A 66 -8.16 1.40 6.92
C ASN A 66 -7.40 1.91 5.71
N VAL A 67 -6.15 1.47 5.58
CA VAL A 67 -5.37 1.56 4.34
C VAL A 67 -5.25 0.15 3.78
N TYR A 68 -5.77 -0.07 2.58
CA TYR A 68 -5.61 -1.32 1.84
C TYR A 68 -4.42 -1.19 0.92
N LEU A 69 -3.50 -2.15 0.95
CA LEU A 69 -2.25 -2.10 0.19
C LEU A 69 -1.98 -3.44 -0.49
N MET A 70 -1.55 -3.36 -1.75
CA MET A 70 -0.96 -4.44 -2.54
C MET A 70 0.37 -3.93 -3.07
N ILE A 71 1.46 -4.54 -2.61
CA ILE A 71 2.81 -4.01 -2.83
C ILE A 71 3.80 -5.08 -3.27
N GLN A 72 4.85 -4.63 -3.96
CA GLN A 72 6.09 -5.38 -4.24
C GLN A 72 7.28 -4.63 -3.63
N THR A 73 8.17 -5.34 -2.96
CA THR A 73 9.29 -4.74 -2.24
C THR A 73 10.43 -5.74 -2.04
N LYS A 74 11.64 -5.24 -1.81
CA LYS A 74 12.80 -6.07 -1.43
C LYS A 74 12.77 -6.46 0.07
N GLU A 75 11.83 -5.92 0.84
CA GLU A 75 11.69 -6.21 2.27
C GLU A 75 11.09 -7.61 2.51
N GLU A 76 11.78 -8.39 3.33
CA GLU A 76 11.40 -9.77 3.67
C GLU A 76 10.18 -9.89 4.60
N THR A 77 9.82 -8.81 5.32
CA THR A 77 8.68 -8.86 6.25
C THR A 77 7.72 -7.70 6.07
N ILE A 78 6.44 -7.97 6.30
CA ILE A 78 5.37 -6.96 6.26
C ILE A 78 5.61 -5.90 7.34
N GLU A 79 6.06 -6.34 8.52
CA GLU A 79 6.36 -5.50 9.66
C GLU A 79 7.46 -4.48 9.35
N SER A 80 8.52 -4.88 8.62
CA SER A 80 9.58 -3.96 8.18
C SER A 80 9.01 -2.87 7.27
N VAL A 81 8.19 -3.26 6.29
CA VAL A 81 7.56 -2.31 5.36
C VAL A 81 6.68 -1.32 6.09
N VAL A 82 5.79 -1.81 6.97
CA VAL A 82 4.87 -0.97 7.73
C VAL A 82 5.64 -0.03 8.64
N SER A 83 6.70 -0.51 9.31
CA SER A 83 7.56 0.32 10.15
C SER A 83 8.20 1.48 9.37
N LYS A 84 8.67 1.24 8.14
CA LYS A 84 9.20 2.31 7.27
C LYS A 84 8.13 3.35 6.92
N ILE A 85 6.92 2.90 6.59
CA ILE A 85 5.79 3.78 6.30
C ILE A 85 5.43 4.63 7.54
N GLU A 86 5.35 4.01 8.72
CA GLU A 86 5.06 4.70 9.98
C GLU A 86 6.12 5.76 10.31
N LEU A 87 7.41 5.43 10.19
CA LEU A 87 8.50 6.39 10.40
C LEU A 87 8.37 7.59 9.47
N ARG A 88 7.97 7.37 8.21
CA ARG A 88 7.76 8.47 7.25
C ARG A 88 6.56 9.33 7.63
N ILE A 89 5.46 8.73 8.10
CA ILE A 89 4.29 9.46 8.59
C ILE A 89 4.68 10.33 9.80
N ILE A 90 5.38 9.77 10.78
CA ILE A 90 5.86 10.50 11.96
C ILE A 90 6.73 11.69 11.54
N TYR A 91 7.66 11.47 10.60
CA TYR A 91 8.48 12.54 10.04
C TYR A 91 7.62 13.65 9.39
N LEU A 92 6.60 13.29 8.62
CA LEU A 92 5.72 14.26 7.97
C LEU A 92 4.88 15.05 8.98
N LEU A 93 4.40 14.40 10.05
CA LEU A 93 3.64 15.03 11.13
C LEU A 93 4.51 16.04 11.90
N LYS A 94 5.74 15.66 12.26
CA LYS A 94 6.72 16.55 12.94
C LYS A 94 7.08 17.77 12.09
N ASN A 95 7.25 17.59 10.78
CA ASN A 95 7.76 18.64 9.89
C ASN A 95 6.68 19.45 9.16
N ASN A 96 5.39 19.11 9.29
CA ASN A 96 4.27 19.89 8.74
C ASN A 96 3.27 20.32 9.82
N PRO A 97 3.67 21.16 10.79
CA PRO A 97 2.82 21.55 11.93
C PRO A 97 1.59 22.39 11.55
N LYS A 98 1.47 22.81 10.28
CA LYS A 98 0.40 23.73 9.79
C LYS A 98 -1.04 23.21 9.95
N LYS A 99 -1.28 21.99 10.45
CA LYS A 99 -2.62 21.41 10.62
C LYS A 99 -2.94 20.80 12.00
N LEU A 100 -2.09 21.03 13.01
CA LEU A 100 -2.48 20.84 14.42
C LEU A 100 -3.35 22.03 14.86
N LYS A 101 -4.61 22.10 14.43
CA LYS A 101 -5.58 23.08 14.97
C LYS A 101 -6.92 22.39 15.22
N VAL A 102 -7.31 22.30 16.51
CA VAL A 102 -8.53 22.92 17.10
C VAL A 102 -8.67 22.53 18.60
N ASN A 103 -8.14 21.40 19.08
CA ASN A 103 -8.30 20.97 20.49
C ASN A 103 -7.11 21.29 21.42
N ARG A 104 -6.38 22.40 21.19
CA ARG A 104 -5.36 22.85 22.17
C ARG A 104 -5.97 23.53 23.40
N ASN A 105 -7.27 23.83 23.41
CA ASN A 105 -7.93 24.47 24.55
C ASN A 105 -8.26 23.51 25.71
N GLU A 106 -8.16 22.19 25.52
CA GLU A 106 -8.36 21.20 26.60
C GLU A 106 -7.08 20.46 27.00
N ILE A 107 -5.98 20.71 26.28
CA ILE A 107 -4.75 19.94 26.43
C ILE A 107 -3.58 20.92 26.46
N SER A 108 -3.43 21.58 27.61
CA SER A 108 -2.18 22.21 28.02
C SER A 108 -1.14 21.13 28.36
N PHE A 109 -0.77 20.29 27.39
CA PHE A 109 0.48 19.54 27.50
C PHE A 109 1.54 20.40 26.84
N ILE A 110 2.22 21.15 27.70
CA ILE A 110 3.67 21.26 27.75
C ILE A 110 4.29 21.05 26.37
N ALA A 111 4.67 22.16 25.73
CA ALA A 111 5.35 22.23 24.46
C ALA A 111 6.74 21.55 24.43
N ASP A 112 7.10 20.76 25.45
CA ASP A 112 8.42 20.13 25.59
C ASP A 112 8.48 18.68 25.09
N ASP A 113 7.38 18.03 24.67
CA ASP A 113 7.53 16.65 24.19
C ASP A 113 6.55 16.19 23.11
N GLU A 114 6.48 16.93 22.00
CA GLU A 114 5.86 16.44 20.76
C GLU A 114 6.46 15.08 20.35
N SER A 115 7.75 14.83 20.62
CA SER A 115 8.40 13.52 20.47
C SER A 115 7.68 12.41 21.21
N PHE A 116 7.37 12.61 22.49
CA PHE A 116 6.67 11.64 23.33
C PHE A 116 5.24 11.34 22.84
N PHE A 117 4.52 12.34 22.32
CA PHE A 117 3.18 12.13 21.75
C PHE A 117 3.18 11.15 20.56
N TYR A 118 4.21 11.22 19.70
CA TYR A 118 4.32 10.31 18.55
C TYR A 118 4.89 8.94 18.94
N GLU A 119 5.73 8.88 19.97
CA GLU A 119 6.30 7.62 20.46
C GLU A 119 5.30 6.77 21.22
N THR A 120 4.45 7.39 22.05
CA THR A 120 3.38 6.72 22.80
C THR A 120 2.25 6.15 21.93
N GLN A 121 2.18 6.55 20.66
CA GLN A 121 1.12 6.13 19.74
C GLN A 121 1.57 5.09 18.72
N LYS A 122 2.78 4.56 18.85
CA LYS A 122 3.23 3.41 18.07
C LYS A 122 2.57 2.12 18.60
N PRO A 123 2.17 1.20 17.70
CA PRO A 123 2.17 1.31 16.25
C PRO A 123 1.00 2.17 15.73
N LEU A 124 1.26 2.96 14.68
CA LEU A 124 0.24 3.81 14.05
C LEU A 124 -0.83 2.98 13.31
N PHE A 125 -0.49 1.75 12.93
CA PHE A 125 -1.38 0.81 12.29
C PHE A 125 -1.45 -0.53 13.02
N LYS A 126 -2.57 -1.23 12.86
CA LYS A 126 -2.66 -2.67 13.12
C LYS A 126 -2.72 -3.41 11.79
N ILE A 127 -1.83 -4.37 11.61
CA ILE A 127 -1.69 -5.13 10.37
C ILE A 127 -2.68 -6.29 10.36
N HIS A 128 -3.43 -6.41 9.27
CA HIS A 128 -4.36 -7.51 9.02
C HIS A 128 -4.20 -8.02 7.58
N PRO A 129 -4.45 -9.31 7.31
CA PRO A 129 -4.46 -9.82 5.94
C PRO A 129 -5.61 -9.21 5.13
N LEU A 130 -5.34 -8.82 3.88
CA LEU A 130 -6.39 -8.46 2.93
C LEU A 130 -7.07 -9.74 2.43
N ARG A 131 -8.35 -9.93 2.77
CA ARG A 131 -9.12 -11.15 2.41
C ARG A 131 -10.16 -10.93 1.31
N ASN A 132 -10.50 -9.68 1.01
CA ASN A 132 -11.56 -9.37 0.06
C ASN A 132 -11.01 -9.39 -1.38
N LYS A 133 -11.22 -10.51 -2.08
CA LYS A 133 -10.77 -10.70 -3.47
C LYS A 133 -11.35 -9.68 -4.46
N HIS A 134 -12.58 -9.21 -4.25
CA HIS A 134 -13.16 -8.19 -5.12
C HIS A 134 -12.48 -6.84 -4.90
N LEU A 135 -12.18 -6.49 -3.65
CA LEU A 135 -11.43 -5.27 -3.34
C LEU A 135 -10.04 -5.31 -3.95
N GLU A 136 -9.33 -6.43 -3.84
CA GLU A 136 -8.01 -6.63 -4.46
C GLU A 136 -8.03 -6.30 -5.94
N LYS A 137 -8.96 -6.90 -6.69
CA LYS A 137 -9.13 -6.66 -8.13
C LYS A 137 -9.46 -5.19 -8.43
N LEU A 138 -10.38 -4.61 -7.67
CA LEU A 138 -10.82 -3.25 -7.95
C LEU A 138 -9.72 -2.21 -7.68
N ILE A 139 -8.91 -2.36 -6.63
CA ILE A 139 -7.84 -1.39 -6.33
C ILE A 139 -6.63 -1.54 -7.27
N THR A 140 -6.45 -2.69 -7.92
CA THR A 140 -5.45 -2.88 -8.99
C THR A 140 -5.96 -2.46 -10.37
N GLY A 141 -7.23 -2.02 -10.49
CA GLY A 141 -7.82 -1.61 -11.76
C GLY A 141 -8.43 -2.75 -12.58
N GLU A 142 -8.47 -3.98 -12.06
CA GLU A 142 -9.15 -5.09 -12.72
C GLU A 142 -10.68 -4.95 -12.66
N LYS A 143 -11.34 -5.39 -13.73
CA LYS A 143 -12.80 -5.47 -13.78
C LYS A 143 -13.29 -6.69 -13.00
N VAL A 144 -14.33 -6.47 -12.20
CA VAL A 144 -15.08 -7.53 -11.52
C VAL A 144 -16.49 -7.57 -12.11
N GLU A 145 -16.78 -8.61 -12.88
CA GLU A 145 -18.09 -8.88 -13.47
C GLU A 145 -18.65 -10.17 -12.86
N LEU A 146 -19.88 -10.09 -12.38
CA LEU A 146 -20.63 -11.23 -11.87
C LEU A 146 -21.85 -11.45 -12.79
N PRO A 147 -22.27 -12.70 -13.01
CA PRO A 147 -23.45 -13.00 -13.84
C PRO A 147 -24.77 -12.58 -13.15
N TYR A 148 -24.71 -12.10 -11.91
CA TYR A 148 -25.83 -11.62 -11.11
C TYR A 148 -25.48 -10.30 -10.41
N PHE A 149 -26.52 -9.58 -9.97
CA PHE A 149 -26.36 -8.35 -9.22
C PHE A 149 -25.94 -8.63 -7.77
N ASP A 150 -24.82 -8.04 -7.35
CA ASP A 150 -24.35 -8.06 -5.97
C ASP A 150 -24.28 -6.63 -5.42
N ARG A 151 -25.11 -6.34 -4.40
CA ARG A 151 -25.18 -5.00 -3.78
C ARG A 151 -23.87 -4.59 -3.11
N THR A 152 -23.17 -5.52 -2.48
CA THR A 152 -21.92 -5.23 -1.77
C THR A 152 -20.82 -4.86 -2.76
N LEU A 153 -20.75 -5.55 -3.89
CA LEU A 153 -19.82 -5.25 -4.97
C LEU A 153 -20.11 -3.88 -5.60
N GLN A 154 -21.38 -3.53 -5.81
CA GLN A 154 -21.74 -2.22 -6.37
C GLN A 154 -21.38 -1.07 -5.43
N ASN A 155 -21.65 -1.24 -4.13
CA ASN A 155 -21.22 -0.26 -3.12
C ASN A 155 -19.69 -0.11 -3.10
N LEU A 156 -18.96 -1.22 -3.26
CA LEU A 156 -17.50 -1.22 -3.30
C LEU A 156 -16.96 -0.49 -4.53
N LYS A 157 -17.54 -0.75 -5.72
CA LYS A 157 -17.24 -0.05 -6.96
C LYS A 157 -17.49 1.45 -6.83
N ALA A 158 -18.65 1.84 -6.29
CA ALA A 158 -19.00 3.25 -6.07
C ALA A 158 -18.03 3.93 -5.09
N THR A 159 -17.63 3.24 -4.03
CA THR A 159 -16.65 3.73 -3.06
C THR A 159 -15.31 4.00 -3.75
N ILE A 160 -14.83 3.08 -4.59
CA ILE A 160 -13.50 3.15 -5.23
C ILE A 160 -13.46 4.18 -6.36
N HIS A 161 -14.48 4.21 -7.23
CA HIS A 161 -14.50 5.05 -8.43
C HIS A 161 -14.33 6.54 -8.13
N ASN A 162 -14.88 7.01 -7.01
CA ASN A 162 -14.87 8.43 -6.63
C ASN A 162 -13.91 8.73 -5.49
N HIS A 163 -13.06 7.78 -5.07
CA HIS A 163 -12.20 7.97 -3.90
C HIS A 163 -10.93 8.75 -4.23
N PRO A 164 -10.71 9.96 -3.69
CA PRO A 164 -9.54 10.79 -4.03
C PRO A 164 -8.20 10.18 -3.60
N TYR A 165 -8.23 9.15 -2.76
CA TYR A 165 -7.06 8.44 -2.24
C TYR A 165 -7.07 6.95 -2.63
N CYS A 166 -7.23 6.66 -3.92
CA CYS A 166 -7.19 5.30 -4.47
C CYS A 166 -6.38 5.23 -5.77
N SER A 167 -5.64 4.13 -5.96
CA SER A 167 -4.89 3.85 -7.18
C SER A 167 -5.76 3.55 -8.40
N ALA A 168 -6.98 3.03 -8.22
CA ALA A 168 -7.88 2.69 -9.32
C ALA A 168 -8.22 3.89 -10.22
N ILE A 169 -8.33 5.09 -9.63
CA ILE A 169 -8.53 6.34 -10.37
C ILE A 169 -7.29 6.67 -11.21
N SER A 170 -6.10 6.38 -10.70
CA SER A 170 -4.87 6.61 -11.43
C SER A 170 -4.74 5.72 -12.67
N TYR A 171 -5.25 4.49 -12.63
CA TYR A 171 -5.28 3.58 -13.78
C TYR A 171 -6.28 4.00 -14.88
N LEU A 172 -7.28 4.82 -14.55
CA LEU A 172 -8.28 5.33 -15.49
C LEU A 172 -7.84 6.61 -16.22
N GLY A 173 -6.57 7.02 -16.11
CA GLY A 173 -6.00 8.16 -16.85
C GLY A 173 -5.56 9.36 -16.00
N GLY A 174 -5.39 9.21 -14.68
CA GLY A 174 -4.84 10.23 -13.80
C GLY A 174 -3.40 9.92 -13.39
N ILE A 175 -2.43 10.67 -13.92
CA ILE A 175 -0.98 10.65 -13.65
C ILE A 175 -0.60 9.91 -12.35
N SER A 176 -0.20 8.65 -12.45
CA SER A 176 0.56 7.96 -11.41
C SER A 176 1.60 7.06 -12.05
N THR A 177 2.80 7.07 -11.48
CA THR A 177 3.99 6.35 -11.90
C THR A 177 3.90 4.86 -11.55
N VAL A 178 2.78 4.21 -11.88
CA VAL A 178 2.65 2.76 -11.67
C VAL A 178 2.92 2.07 -12.99
N LYS A 179 4.10 1.45 -13.11
CA LYS A 179 4.39 0.53 -14.21
C LYS A 179 3.49 -0.70 -14.03
N VAL A 180 2.45 -0.78 -14.86
CA VAL A 180 1.66 -1.99 -15.02
C VAL A 180 2.59 -3.04 -15.62
N THR A 181 3.04 -4.01 -14.83
CA THR A 181 3.53 -5.27 -15.39
C THR A 181 2.32 -5.98 -15.95
N GLU A 182 2.17 -5.96 -17.28
CA GLU A 182 1.24 -6.84 -17.98
C GLU A 182 1.54 -8.28 -17.54
N PHE A 183 0.59 -8.91 -16.86
CA PHE A 183 0.67 -10.35 -16.63
C PHE A 183 0.60 -11.00 -18.00
N GLN A 184 1.75 -11.46 -18.50
CA GLN A 184 1.80 -12.35 -19.65
C GLN A 184 0.91 -13.55 -19.32
N LYS A 185 -0.24 -13.63 -19.99
CA LYS A 185 -0.98 -14.88 -20.09
C LYS A 185 -0.03 -15.88 -20.74
N ALA A 186 0.38 -16.87 -19.97
CA ALA A 186 0.97 -18.06 -20.53
C ALA A 186 -0.09 -18.68 -21.46
N ASP A 187 0.14 -18.56 -22.77
CA ASP A 187 -0.54 -19.35 -23.78
C ASP A 187 -0.28 -20.83 -23.47
N LYS A 188 -1.22 -21.44 -22.76
CA LYS A 188 -1.41 -22.89 -22.78
C LYS A 188 -2.33 -23.20 -23.94
N ASP A 189 -1.74 -23.34 -25.12
CA ASP A 189 -2.29 -24.16 -26.19
C ASP A 189 -1.13 -24.85 -26.93
N LYS A 190 -0.69 -25.98 -26.36
CA LYS A 190 -0.18 -27.09 -27.17
C LYS A 190 -1.30 -28.10 -27.29
N PRO A 191 -1.51 -28.62 -28.49
CA PRO A 191 -1.55 -30.07 -28.64
C PRO A 191 -0.37 -30.53 -29.48
N ASP A 192 0.33 -31.53 -28.94
CA ASP A 192 1.18 -32.45 -29.68
C ASP A 192 0.51 -32.89 -30.98
N ARG A 193 1.26 -32.80 -32.09
CA ARG A 193 1.19 -33.80 -33.16
C ARG A 193 2.61 -34.04 -33.69
N ASP A 194 3.28 -35.00 -33.06
CA ASP A 194 4.18 -35.90 -33.77
C ASP A 194 3.32 -36.84 -34.63
N ARG A 195 3.47 -36.74 -35.96
CA ARG A 195 3.61 -37.82 -36.95
C ARG A 195 3.53 -37.28 -38.37
#